data_AF-U6MVG9-F1
#
_entry.id   AF-U6MVG9-F1
#
_cell.length_a   1.000
_cell.length_b   1.000
_cell.length_c   1.000
_cell.angle_alpha   90.00
_cell.angle_beta   90.00
_cell.angle_gamma   90.00
#
_symmetry.space_group_name_H-M   'P 1'
#
loop_
_entity.id
_entity.type
_entity.pdbx_description
1 polymer ?
#
loop_
_entity_poly.entity_id
_entity_poly.type
_entity_poly.pdbx_seq_one_letter_code
_entity_poly.pdbx_strand_id
1 'polypeptide(L)'
;MGSASPPPPPPPSASGAPGGPAGAPRKGLRGRCWGAPWKGLRGGCWGAPGEGGPRRGPLLRELLAPFMAARKAEAVLLGAGALMGALSGLLLPYFFVSMGATIDNLSSGVAVGGPVKQMAVAGALNLLLQGVSCCCFEAAADRLAARRRSSFVAAVLQQQLSWFDRQDAGSLAAKLDSSLADLREGIGLKFVAIPYNLLLVVGSLAAALVTSWEVTLCAAAGLLPAVAFGALLAAALRRAAAAAAAALEAAGAVAAEALGAPRTVAAFGQEGASKARYQQHIAAAEAAAARGGLFSGLGMAGLISSVFAIGGIKGYRGAHLEGYKGEQRGVQGGLKGSQKGPPGSARGALKEAQGVLQGPQRGSRGAPKGPQKGTEKVPKGEAKGPRRGPEGVLKGAPGNNVLLLLRLLAAAET
;
A
#
# COMPACT_ATOMS: atom_id res chain seq x y z
N MET A 1 49.72 32.27 25.93
CA MET A 1 50.51 33.50 25.77
C MET A 1 51.17 33.40 24.40
N GLY A 2 50.58 33.84 23.29
CA GLY A 2 50.01 35.15 22.98
C GLY A 2 50.78 35.66 21.76
N SER A 3 50.39 35.25 20.54
CA SER A 3 50.93 35.79 19.30
C SER A 3 49.76 36.23 18.40
N ALA A 4 49.62 37.54 18.29
CA ALA A 4 48.55 38.21 17.58
C ALA A 4 48.68 38.00 16.06
N SER A 5 47.57 37.64 15.42
CA SER A 5 47.40 37.62 13.97
C SER A 5 47.24 39.05 13.42
N PRO A 6 47.76 39.37 12.22
CA PRO A 6 47.57 40.69 11.62
C PRO A 6 46.13 40.89 11.09
N PRO A 7 45.62 42.15 11.02
CA PRO A 7 44.25 42.43 10.62
C PRO A 7 44.02 42.24 9.10
N PRO A 8 42.77 41.96 8.68
CA PRO A 8 42.41 41.76 7.27
C PRO A 8 42.39 43.08 6.46
N PRO A 9 42.66 43.03 5.14
CA PRO A 9 42.61 44.20 4.27
C PRO A 9 41.16 44.68 3.99
N PRO A 10 40.95 45.97 3.69
CA PRO A 10 39.63 46.54 3.40
C PRO A 10 39.06 46.06 2.05
N PRO A 11 37.73 46.09 1.86
CA PRO A 11 37.08 45.64 0.63
C PRO A 11 37.41 46.55 -0.57
N PRO A 12 37.45 46.01 -1.80
CA PRO A 12 37.73 46.81 -2.99
C PRO A 12 36.63 47.85 -3.22
N SER A 13 37.04 49.11 -3.23
CA SER A 13 36.25 50.26 -3.64
C SER A 13 35.88 50.17 -5.11
N ALA A 14 34.60 50.37 -5.40
CA ALA A 14 34.08 50.55 -6.75
C ALA A 14 34.63 51.85 -7.34
N SER A 15 35.51 51.75 -8.34
CA SER A 15 35.84 52.81 -9.31
C SER A 15 36.61 52.17 -10.48
N GLY A 16 36.33 52.39 -11.77
CA GLY A 16 35.35 53.26 -12.39
C GLY A 16 35.12 52.86 -13.85
N ALA A 17 33.93 53.17 -14.34
CA ALA A 17 33.63 53.29 -15.77
C ALA A 17 34.06 54.67 -16.26
N PRO A 18 34.59 54.83 -17.50
CA PRO A 18 34.78 56.15 -18.08
C PRO A 18 33.45 56.71 -18.61
N GLY A 19 33.29 58.02 -18.40
CA GLY A 19 32.04 58.78 -18.51
C GLY A 19 31.32 58.79 -19.85
N GLY A 20 30.00 58.93 -19.74
CA GLY A 20 29.09 59.51 -20.75
C GLY A 20 28.03 60.35 -20.03
N PRO A 21 27.58 61.49 -20.58
CA PRO A 21 26.94 62.56 -19.81
C PRO A 21 25.50 62.23 -19.38
N ALA A 22 25.12 62.85 -18.27
CA ALA A 22 23.83 62.77 -17.62
C ALA A 22 22.69 63.42 -18.44
N GLY A 23 21.49 62.83 -18.33
CA GLY A 23 20.22 63.54 -18.55
C GLY A 23 19.23 62.88 -19.51
N ALA A 24 18.33 62.03 -18.97
CA ALA A 24 16.90 61.88 -19.31
C ALA A 24 16.41 60.41 -19.19
N PRO A 25 15.23 60.14 -18.59
CA PRO A 25 14.72 58.79 -18.44
C PRO A 25 14.03 58.34 -19.74
N ARG A 26 14.68 57.48 -20.53
CA ARG A 26 14.00 56.80 -21.65
C ARG A 26 13.09 55.69 -21.11
N LYS A 27 11.85 56.07 -20.82
CA LYS A 27 10.69 55.17 -20.87
C LYS A 27 10.68 54.42 -22.21
N GLY A 28 10.43 53.11 -22.14
CA GLY A 28 9.76 52.39 -23.23
C GLY A 28 10.65 51.71 -24.26
N LEU A 29 11.31 50.62 -23.87
CA LEU A 29 11.48 49.47 -24.77
C LEU A 29 10.80 48.27 -24.09
N ARG A 30 9.46 48.27 -24.18
CA ARG A 30 8.72 47.01 -24.10
C ARG A 30 9.35 46.09 -25.12
N GLY A 31 9.99 45.01 -24.66
CA GLY A 31 10.42 43.92 -25.52
C GLY A 31 9.23 43.52 -26.38
N ARG A 32 9.32 43.82 -27.67
CA ARG A 32 8.34 43.39 -28.66
C ARG A 32 8.26 41.87 -28.54
N CYS A 33 7.09 41.35 -28.16
CA CYS A 33 6.76 39.95 -28.38
C CYS A 33 6.95 39.70 -29.87
N TRP A 34 7.97 38.90 -30.21
CA TRP A 34 8.21 38.49 -31.58
C TRP A 34 7.00 37.69 -32.08
N GLY A 35 6.59 38.02 -33.30
CA GLY A 35 5.39 37.55 -33.96
C GLY A 35 5.30 36.03 -34.02
N ALA A 36 4.10 35.54 -33.72
CA ALA A 36 3.73 34.14 -33.70
C ALA A 36 3.62 33.54 -35.11
N PRO A 37 3.96 32.24 -35.23
CA PRO A 37 3.04 31.27 -35.86
C PRO A 37 2.42 30.30 -34.82
N TRP A 38 2.70 30.49 -33.53
CA TRP A 38 2.29 29.57 -32.46
C TRP A 38 0.91 29.88 -31.86
N LYS A 39 -0.11 30.04 -32.70
CA LYS A 39 -1.51 30.25 -32.25
C LYS A 39 -2.23 28.93 -31.85
N GLY A 40 -1.61 27.77 -32.06
CA GLY A 40 -2.21 26.45 -31.80
C GLY A 40 -1.90 25.81 -30.44
N LEU A 41 -0.89 26.30 -29.70
CA LEU A 41 -0.54 25.76 -28.38
C LEU A 41 -0.76 26.81 -27.30
N ARG A 42 -2.02 26.95 -26.85
CA ARG A 42 -2.30 27.55 -25.54
C ARG A 42 -1.87 26.56 -24.45
N GLY A 43 -0.63 26.69 -24.02
CA GLY A 43 -0.07 25.96 -22.89
C GLY A 43 1.41 26.26 -22.70
N GLY A 44 1.72 27.47 -22.19
CA GLY A 44 3.03 27.81 -21.63
C GLY A 44 4.14 28.04 -22.65
N CYS A 45 4.69 29.26 -22.67
CA CYS A 45 5.99 29.52 -23.26
C CYS A 45 7.03 28.59 -22.61
N TRP A 46 7.60 27.66 -23.36
CA TRP A 46 8.87 27.06 -23.00
C TRP A 46 9.94 28.16 -23.16
N GLY A 47 10.11 28.95 -22.11
CA GLY A 47 11.18 29.93 -21.99
C GLY A 47 12.51 29.25 -21.72
N ALA A 48 13.59 29.91 -22.13
CA ALA A 48 14.98 29.49 -21.96
C ALA A 48 15.30 29.03 -20.51
N PRO A 49 16.28 28.13 -20.33
CA PRO A 49 16.72 27.71 -19.00
C PRO A 49 17.45 28.88 -18.33
N GLY A 50 16.74 29.63 -17.49
CA GLY A 50 17.29 30.74 -16.73
C GLY A 50 16.20 31.46 -15.93
N GLU A 51 16.23 31.26 -14.61
CA GLU A 51 15.67 32.14 -13.60
C GLU A 51 14.15 32.43 -13.64
N GLY A 52 13.33 31.37 -13.55
CA GLY A 52 11.92 31.50 -13.18
C GLY A 52 11.61 30.66 -11.94
N GLY A 53 11.52 31.29 -10.77
CA GLY A 53 10.98 30.64 -9.57
C GLY A 53 9.58 30.06 -9.81
N PRO A 54 9.16 29.01 -9.08
CA PRO A 54 7.95 28.25 -9.38
C PRO A 54 6.72 29.18 -9.36
N ARG A 55 6.11 29.38 -10.53
CA ARG A 55 4.81 30.06 -10.63
C ARG A 55 3.79 29.16 -9.95
N ARG A 56 3.29 29.57 -8.77
CA ARG A 56 2.20 28.89 -8.07
C ARG A 56 0.87 29.08 -8.81
N GLY A 57 0.70 28.42 -9.96
CA GLY A 57 -0.61 28.10 -10.50
C GLY A 57 -1.25 26.95 -9.69
N PRO A 58 -2.55 26.65 -9.88
CA PRO A 58 -3.10 25.44 -9.29
C PRO A 58 -2.31 24.23 -9.82
N LEU A 59 -1.66 23.51 -8.92
CA LEU A 59 -0.74 22.38 -9.20
C LEU A 59 -1.34 21.34 -10.16
N LEU A 60 -2.67 21.20 -10.11
CA LEU A 60 -3.46 20.36 -10.99
C LEU A 60 -3.38 20.79 -12.47
N ARG A 61 -3.32 22.08 -12.77
CA ARG A 61 -3.24 22.60 -14.14
C ARG A 61 -1.86 22.38 -14.77
N GLU A 62 -0.81 22.40 -13.96
CA GLU A 62 0.54 22.04 -14.43
C GLU A 62 0.68 20.53 -14.64
N LEU A 63 0.10 19.73 -13.73
CA LEU A 63 0.05 18.27 -13.87
C LEU A 63 -0.76 17.82 -15.10
N LEU A 64 -1.85 18.53 -15.42
CA LEU A 64 -2.70 18.24 -16.58
C LEU A 64 -2.28 18.97 -17.87
N ALA A 65 -1.27 19.83 -17.83
CA ALA A 65 -0.74 20.51 -19.02
C ALA A 65 -0.29 19.56 -20.16
N PRO A 66 0.31 18.38 -19.89
CA PRO A 66 0.64 17.41 -20.94
C PRO A 66 -0.62 16.82 -21.58
N PHE A 67 -1.68 16.61 -20.79
CA PHE A 67 -2.96 16.05 -21.20
C PHE A 67 -3.83 17.05 -21.98
N MET A 68 -3.72 18.34 -21.66
CA MET A 68 -4.44 19.41 -22.37
C MET A 68 -3.91 19.64 -23.80
N ALA A 69 -2.68 19.21 -24.08
CA ALA A 69 -2.11 19.21 -25.43
C ALA A 69 -2.45 17.95 -26.24
N ALA A 70 -3.15 16.98 -25.65
CA ALA A 70 -3.52 15.73 -26.31
C ALA A 70 -4.53 15.97 -27.42
N ARG A 71 -4.33 15.33 -28.58
CA ARG A 71 -5.32 15.35 -29.65
C ARG A 71 -6.57 14.56 -29.22
N LYS A 72 -7.72 14.83 -29.85
CA LYS A 72 -8.99 14.12 -29.55
C LYS A 72 -8.82 12.59 -29.49
N ALA A 73 -8.02 12.00 -30.37
CA ALA A 73 -7.75 10.56 -30.38
C ALA A 73 -6.98 10.06 -29.14
N GLU A 74 -5.98 10.81 -28.67
CA GLU A 74 -5.20 10.48 -27.46
C GLU A 74 -6.04 10.69 -26.20
N ALA A 75 -6.83 11.77 -26.17
CA ALA A 75 -7.76 12.02 -25.08
C ALA A 75 -8.81 10.90 -24.94
N VAL A 76 -9.32 10.38 -26.07
CA VAL A 76 -10.25 9.24 -26.06
C VAL A 76 -9.57 7.97 -25.56
N LEU A 77 -8.35 7.65 -26.02
CA LEU A 77 -7.57 6.50 -25.55
C LEU A 77 -7.29 6.57 -24.04
N LEU A 78 -6.88 7.74 -23.54
CA LEU A 78 -6.60 7.96 -22.12
C LEU A 78 -7.87 7.90 -21.27
N GLY A 79 -8.98 8.48 -21.75
CA GLY A 79 -10.28 8.39 -21.08
C GLY A 79 -10.81 6.96 -21.01
N ALA A 80 -10.76 6.23 -22.14
CA ALA A 80 -11.18 4.83 -22.19
C ALA A 80 -10.32 3.94 -21.28
N GLY A 81 -8.99 4.11 -21.31
CA GLY A 81 -8.08 3.41 -20.40
C GLY A 81 -8.39 3.72 -18.94
N ALA A 82 -8.60 5.00 -18.58
CA ALA A 82 -8.90 5.40 -17.22
C ALA A 82 -10.20 4.77 -16.69
N LEU A 83 -11.25 4.70 -17.53
CA LEU A 83 -12.52 4.06 -17.18
C LEU A 83 -12.36 2.55 -16.96
N MET A 84 -11.65 1.86 -17.86
CA MET A 84 -11.42 0.42 -17.75
C MET A 84 -10.53 0.08 -16.53
N GLY A 85 -9.49 0.87 -16.29
CA GLY A 85 -8.62 0.74 -15.11
C GLY A 85 -9.32 1.10 -13.79
N ALA A 86 -10.25 2.04 -13.81
CA ALA A 86 -11.10 2.33 -12.64
C ALA A 86 -12.04 1.14 -12.34
N LEU A 87 -12.62 0.54 -13.37
CA LEU A 87 -13.53 -0.60 -13.23
C LEU A 87 -12.80 -1.86 -12.72
N SER A 88 -11.57 -2.12 -13.19
CA SER A 88 -10.75 -3.23 -12.67
C SER A 88 -10.43 -3.06 -11.19
N GLY A 89 -10.26 -1.82 -10.70
CA GLY A 89 -10.07 -1.53 -9.27
C GLY A 89 -11.24 -1.97 -8.38
N LEU A 90 -12.47 -1.96 -8.89
CA LEU A 90 -13.67 -2.42 -8.17
C LEU A 90 -13.87 -3.95 -8.22
N LEU A 91 -13.24 -4.65 -9.16
CA LEU A 91 -13.37 -6.09 -9.27
C LEU A 91 -12.63 -6.82 -8.13
N LEU A 92 -11.55 -6.25 -7.60
CA LEU A 92 -10.83 -6.85 -6.47
C LEU A 92 -11.67 -6.93 -5.18
N PRO A 93 -12.33 -5.85 -4.69
CA PRO A 93 -13.23 -5.96 -3.54
C PRO A 93 -14.45 -6.84 -3.81
N TYR A 94 -14.97 -6.85 -5.05
CA TYR A 94 -16.03 -7.80 -5.45
C TYR A 94 -15.57 -9.26 -5.31
N PHE A 95 -14.35 -9.57 -5.75
CA PHE A 95 -13.75 -10.89 -5.59
C PHE A 95 -13.68 -11.32 -4.11
N PHE A 96 -13.26 -10.41 -3.22
CA PHE A 96 -13.20 -10.71 -1.78
C PHE A 96 -14.58 -10.96 -1.16
N VAL A 97 -15.62 -10.21 -1.55
CA VAL A 97 -16.98 -10.44 -1.05
C VAL A 97 -17.53 -11.78 -1.54
N SER A 98 -17.30 -12.12 -2.83
CA SER A 98 -17.70 -13.42 -3.38
C SER A 98 -16.95 -14.59 -2.73
N MET A 99 -15.69 -14.37 -2.34
CA MET A 99 -14.92 -15.33 -1.56
C MET A 99 -15.53 -15.54 -0.18
N GLY A 100 -15.95 -14.47 0.49
CA GLY A 100 -16.70 -14.54 1.76
C GLY A 100 -17.94 -15.43 1.63
N ALA A 101 -18.77 -15.20 0.62
CA ALA A 101 -19.95 -16.02 0.36
C ALA A 101 -19.61 -17.50 0.05
N THR A 102 -18.48 -17.76 -0.59
CA THR A 102 -17.98 -19.12 -0.84
C THR A 102 -17.62 -19.81 0.47
N ILE A 103 -16.92 -19.11 1.37
CA ILE A 103 -16.53 -19.61 2.69
C ILE A 103 -17.77 -19.92 3.54
N ASP A 104 -18.78 -19.04 3.51
CA ASP A 104 -20.03 -19.26 4.25
C ASP A 104 -20.79 -20.50 3.74
N ASN A 105 -20.88 -20.69 2.41
CA ASN A 105 -21.54 -21.84 1.79
C ASN A 105 -20.80 -23.16 2.06
N LEU A 106 -19.47 -23.13 2.10
CA LEU A 106 -18.64 -24.27 2.52
C LEU A 106 -18.93 -24.65 3.97
N SER A 107 -19.11 -23.66 4.86
CA SER A 107 -19.46 -23.90 6.26
C SER A 107 -20.88 -24.45 6.43
N SER A 108 -21.84 -24.03 5.60
CA SER A 108 -23.24 -24.47 5.68
C SER A 108 -23.57 -25.74 4.89
N GLY A 109 -22.61 -26.31 4.15
CA GLY A 109 -22.83 -27.50 3.31
C GLY A 109 -23.71 -27.27 2.08
N VAL A 110 -23.85 -26.02 1.63
CA VAL A 110 -24.68 -25.64 0.46
C VAL A 110 -23.82 -25.67 -0.82
N ALA A 111 -24.44 -25.90 -1.98
CA ALA A 111 -23.74 -26.00 -3.26
C ALA A 111 -22.90 -24.74 -3.58
N VAL A 112 -21.58 -24.94 -3.67
CA VAL A 112 -20.57 -23.87 -3.83
C VAL A 112 -20.39 -23.45 -5.30
N GLY A 113 -21.00 -24.18 -6.25
CA GLY A 113 -20.77 -24.00 -7.68
C GLY A 113 -21.24 -22.65 -8.25
N GLY A 114 -22.20 -21.99 -7.61
CA GLY A 114 -22.69 -20.65 -8.00
C GLY A 114 -21.64 -19.55 -7.79
N PRO A 115 -21.22 -19.28 -6.53
CA PRO A 115 -20.26 -18.21 -6.24
C PRO A 115 -18.87 -18.46 -6.86
N VAL A 116 -18.43 -19.71 -6.96
CA VAL A 116 -17.13 -20.03 -7.61
C VAL A 116 -17.10 -19.62 -9.08
N LYS A 117 -18.21 -19.80 -9.82
CA LYS A 117 -18.32 -19.32 -11.21
C LYS A 117 -18.24 -17.81 -11.31
N GLN A 118 -18.85 -17.09 -10.37
CA GLN A 118 -18.79 -15.62 -10.33
C GLN A 118 -17.36 -15.12 -10.09
N MET A 119 -16.58 -15.81 -9.25
CA MET A 119 -15.17 -15.49 -9.01
C MET A 119 -14.30 -15.71 -10.24
N ALA A 120 -14.53 -16.82 -10.96
CA ALA A 120 -13.81 -17.11 -12.21
C ALA A 120 -14.12 -16.05 -13.29
N VAL A 121 -15.38 -15.65 -13.43
CA VAL A 121 -15.80 -14.60 -14.37
C VAL A 121 -15.19 -13.24 -13.98
N ALA A 122 -15.21 -12.88 -12.70
CA ALA A 122 -14.61 -11.64 -12.21
C ALA A 122 -13.09 -11.59 -12.44
N GLY A 123 -12.38 -12.71 -12.22
CA GLY A 123 -10.95 -12.83 -12.48
C GLY A 123 -10.60 -12.69 -13.97
N ALA A 124 -11.35 -13.37 -14.84
CA ALA A 124 -11.18 -13.26 -16.29
C ALA A 124 -11.48 -11.83 -16.79
N LEU A 125 -12.55 -11.21 -16.29
CA LEU A 125 -12.91 -9.84 -16.61
C LEU A 125 -11.84 -8.85 -16.13
N ASN A 126 -11.27 -9.04 -14.95
CA ASN A 126 -10.20 -8.20 -14.42
C ASN A 126 -8.94 -8.28 -15.30
N LEU A 127 -8.55 -9.48 -15.74
CA LEU A 127 -7.41 -9.66 -16.64
C LEU A 127 -7.61 -8.91 -17.96
N LEU A 128 -8.81 -9.02 -18.54
CA LEU A 128 -9.15 -8.35 -19.80
C LEU A 128 -9.17 -6.82 -19.65
N LEU A 129 -9.88 -6.31 -18.65
CA LEU A 129 -10.01 -4.85 -18.42
C LEU A 129 -8.67 -4.21 -18.09
N GLN A 130 -7.88 -4.83 -17.19
CA GLN A 130 -6.58 -4.32 -16.82
C GLN A 130 -5.58 -4.39 -17.97
N GLY A 131 -5.60 -5.50 -18.73
CA GLY A 131 -4.76 -5.65 -19.92
C GLY A 131 -5.05 -4.59 -20.98
N VAL A 132 -6.32 -4.40 -21.33
CA VAL A 132 -6.76 -3.36 -22.29
C VAL A 132 -6.39 -1.96 -21.78
N SER A 133 -6.61 -1.68 -20.49
CA SER A 133 -6.24 -0.40 -19.87
C SER A 133 -4.75 -0.10 -20.02
N CYS A 134 -3.88 -1.05 -19.63
CA CYS A 134 -2.42 -0.91 -19.77
C CYS A 134 -2.02 -0.67 -21.24
N CYS A 135 -2.56 -1.44 -22.18
CA CYS A 135 -2.27 -1.26 -23.60
C CYS A 135 -2.71 0.11 -24.12
N CYS A 136 -3.88 0.61 -23.69
CA CYS A 136 -4.37 1.93 -24.09
C CYS A 136 -3.46 3.06 -23.60
N PHE A 137 -3.00 2.99 -22.35
CA PHE A 137 -2.11 4.01 -21.77
C PHE A 137 -0.70 3.97 -22.35
N GLU A 138 -0.12 2.79 -22.55
CA GLU A 138 1.19 2.65 -23.22
C GLU A 138 1.13 3.14 -24.67
N ALA A 139 0.09 2.77 -25.43
CA ALA A 139 -0.08 3.25 -26.79
C ALA A 139 -0.28 4.78 -26.86
N ALA A 140 -0.97 5.37 -25.87
CA ALA A 140 -1.12 6.81 -25.78
C ALA A 140 0.20 7.51 -25.42
N ALA A 141 0.97 6.94 -24.48
CA ALA A 141 2.28 7.44 -24.08
C ALA A 141 3.27 7.46 -25.25
N ASP A 142 3.32 6.38 -26.04
CA ASP A 142 4.20 6.27 -27.21
C ASP A 142 3.83 7.29 -28.30
N ARG A 143 2.54 7.45 -28.60
CA ARG A 143 2.06 8.43 -29.59
C ARG A 143 2.37 9.86 -29.17
N LEU A 144 2.21 10.16 -27.89
CA LEU A 144 2.47 11.49 -27.35
C LEU A 144 3.98 11.79 -27.33
N ALA A 145 4.81 10.82 -26.92
CA ALA A 145 6.26 10.95 -26.94
C ALA A 145 6.80 11.17 -28.37
N ALA A 146 6.33 10.38 -29.35
CA ALA A 146 6.72 10.53 -30.75
C ALA A 146 6.34 11.91 -31.32
N ARG A 147 5.15 12.43 -31.00
CA ARG A 147 4.74 13.78 -31.41
C ARG A 147 5.54 14.88 -30.74
N ARG A 148 5.82 14.74 -29.44
CA ARG A 148 6.64 15.71 -28.70
C ARG A 148 8.05 15.76 -29.29
N ARG A 149 8.63 14.62 -29.64
CA ARG A 149 9.91 14.54 -30.32
C ARG A 149 9.90 15.27 -31.67
N SER A 150 8.93 14.99 -32.54
CA SER A 150 8.86 15.65 -33.86
C SER A 150 8.61 17.15 -33.76
N SER A 151 7.73 17.58 -32.86
CA SER A 151 7.46 19.01 -32.61
C SER A 151 8.67 19.72 -32.01
N PHE A 152 9.43 19.07 -31.12
CA PHE A 152 10.64 19.63 -30.54
C PHE A 152 11.72 19.81 -31.60
N VAL A 153 11.98 18.78 -32.41
CA VAL A 153 12.96 18.85 -33.51
C VAL A 153 12.60 19.95 -34.49
N ALA A 154 11.32 20.06 -34.88
CA ALA A 154 10.86 21.14 -35.75
C ALA A 154 11.06 22.53 -35.13
N ALA A 155 10.85 22.68 -33.83
CA ALA A 155 11.06 23.95 -33.12
C ALA A 155 12.55 24.31 -32.98
N VAL A 156 13.42 23.32 -32.76
CA VAL A 156 14.87 23.52 -32.70
C VAL A 156 15.40 23.99 -34.05
N LEU A 157 14.96 23.39 -35.17
CA LEU A 157 15.38 23.79 -36.52
C LEU A 157 14.97 25.23 -36.88
N GLN A 158 13.99 25.81 -36.19
CA GLN A 158 13.54 27.19 -36.39
C GLN A 158 14.23 28.20 -35.47
N GLN A 159 15.16 27.77 -34.61
CA GLN A 159 15.89 28.67 -33.73
C GLN A 159 16.95 29.49 -34.49
N GLN A 160 17.24 30.68 -33.97
CA GLN A 160 18.25 31.58 -34.52
C GLN A 160 19.66 31.03 -34.27
N LEU A 161 20.61 31.35 -35.15
CA LEU A 161 22.01 30.89 -35.03
C LEU A 161 22.65 31.27 -33.68
N SER A 162 22.36 32.47 -33.17
CA SER A 162 22.85 32.93 -31.87
C SER A 162 22.36 32.11 -30.67
N TRP A 163 21.30 31.31 -30.82
CA TRP A 163 20.85 30.36 -29.80
C TRP A 163 21.72 29.09 -29.82
N PHE A 164 22.09 28.63 -31.01
CA PHE A 164 22.97 27.46 -31.18
C PHE A 164 24.38 27.72 -30.64
N ASP A 165 24.91 28.95 -30.76
CA ASP A 165 26.23 29.30 -30.20
C ASP A 165 26.32 29.16 -28.67
N ARG A 166 25.18 29.17 -27.97
CA ARG A 166 25.12 29.04 -26.50
C ARG A 166 24.92 27.60 -26.04
N GLN A 167 24.51 26.71 -26.94
CA GLN A 167 23.99 25.40 -26.61
C GLN A 167 24.87 24.29 -27.17
N ASP A 168 25.35 23.41 -26.30
CA ASP A 168 26.04 22.20 -26.75
C ASP A 168 25.05 21.22 -27.40
N ALA A 169 25.30 20.87 -28.66
CA ALA A 169 24.42 20.00 -29.45
C ALA A 169 24.30 18.59 -28.83
N GLY A 170 25.38 18.07 -28.24
CA GLY A 170 25.39 16.77 -27.56
C GLY A 170 24.54 16.78 -26.29
N SER A 171 24.74 17.78 -25.43
CA SER A 171 23.94 17.99 -24.22
C SER A 171 22.45 18.18 -24.52
N LEU A 172 22.10 18.92 -25.59
CA LEU A 172 20.71 19.19 -25.95
C LEU A 172 19.96 17.92 -26.36
N ALA A 173 20.57 17.08 -27.21
CA ALA A 173 19.97 15.83 -27.66
C ALA A 173 19.78 14.86 -26.48
N ALA A 174 20.78 14.71 -25.61
CA ALA A 174 20.70 13.88 -24.42
C ALA A 174 19.59 14.35 -23.46
N LYS A 175 19.48 15.67 -23.23
CA LYS A 175 18.41 16.27 -22.42
C LYS A 175 17.02 16.06 -22.99
N LEU A 176 16.89 16.09 -24.31
CA LEU A 176 15.61 15.79 -24.96
C LEU A 176 15.20 14.34 -24.72
N ASP A 177 16.10 13.40 -24.99
CA ASP A 177 15.81 11.97 -24.85
C ASP A 177 15.48 11.62 -23.40
N SER A 178 16.20 12.19 -22.41
CA SER A 178 15.88 12.02 -20.99
C SER A 178 14.51 12.60 -20.64
N SER A 179 14.20 13.82 -21.09
CA SER A 179 12.91 14.48 -20.81
C SER A 179 11.73 13.74 -21.45
N LEU A 180 11.93 13.13 -22.63
CA LEU A 180 10.91 12.32 -23.29
C LEU A 180 10.72 10.96 -22.59
N ALA A 181 11.80 10.37 -22.09
CA ALA A 181 11.73 9.15 -21.30
C ALA A 181 10.95 9.38 -20.00
N ASP A 182 11.26 10.46 -19.27
CA ASP A 182 10.54 10.86 -18.05
C ASP A 182 9.05 11.11 -18.32
N LEU A 183 8.73 11.78 -19.44
CA LEU A 183 7.36 12.04 -19.86
C LEU A 183 6.60 10.74 -20.17
N ARG A 184 7.24 9.83 -20.91
CA ARG A 184 6.65 8.53 -21.26
C ARG A 184 6.38 7.71 -20.00
N GLU A 185 7.36 7.63 -19.09
CA GLU A 185 7.24 6.89 -17.84
C GLU A 185 6.13 7.47 -16.93
N GLY A 186 5.98 8.79 -16.92
CA GLY A 186 4.93 9.48 -16.18
C GLY A 186 3.50 9.21 -16.70
N ILE A 187 3.33 9.05 -18.01
CA ILE A 187 2.01 8.88 -18.65
C ILE A 187 1.62 7.41 -18.83
N GLY A 188 2.61 6.51 -18.93
CA GLY A 188 2.41 5.06 -19.09
C GLY A 188 1.85 4.39 -17.83
N LEU A 189 2.40 3.22 -17.48
CA LEU A 189 1.94 2.37 -16.37
C LEU A 189 1.66 3.10 -15.04
N LYS A 190 2.44 4.13 -14.69
CA LYS A 190 2.25 4.90 -13.45
C LYS A 190 0.91 5.63 -13.40
N PHE A 191 0.45 6.17 -14.53
CA PHE A 191 -0.80 6.91 -14.59
C PHE A 191 -2.02 5.98 -14.51
N VAL A 192 -1.92 4.76 -15.05
CA VAL A 192 -2.95 3.71 -14.95
C VAL A 192 -3.23 3.35 -13.49
N ALA A 193 -2.19 3.35 -12.67
CA ALA A 193 -2.28 2.98 -11.26
C ALA A 193 -3.10 4.00 -10.44
N ILE A 194 -3.18 5.27 -10.85
CA ILE A 194 -3.89 6.31 -10.09
C ILE A 194 -5.40 6.03 -9.98
N PRO A 195 -6.17 5.92 -11.10
CA PRO A 195 -7.59 5.62 -11.02
C PRO A 195 -7.85 4.23 -10.45
N TYR A 196 -7.01 3.24 -10.78
CA TYR A 196 -7.10 1.89 -10.22
C TYR A 196 -7.02 1.89 -8.69
N ASN A 197 -5.98 2.51 -8.12
CA ASN A 197 -5.79 2.56 -6.67
C ASN A 197 -6.86 3.38 -5.97
N LEU A 198 -7.33 4.47 -6.59
CA LEU A 198 -8.40 5.30 -6.02
C LEU A 198 -9.70 4.49 -5.87
N LEU A 199 -10.14 3.82 -6.94
CA LEU A 199 -11.35 3.01 -6.90
C LEU A 199 -11.17 1.75 -6.05
N LEU A 200 -9.97 1.18 -6.01
CA LEU A 200 -9.66 0.07 -5.12
C LEU A 200 -9.82 0.46 -3.65
N VAL A 201 -9.25 1.60 -3.23
CA VAL A 201 -9.36 2.08 -1.85
C VAL A 201 -10.82 2.39 -1.50
N VAL A 202 -11.53 3.10 -2.37
CA VAL A 202 -12.95 3.45 -2.13
C VAL A 202 -13.82 2.19 -2.10
N GLY A 203 -13.66 1.30 -3.08
CA GLY A 203 -14.43 0.07 -3.21
C GLY A 203 -14.17 -0.93 -2.07
N SER A 204 -12.91 -1.11 -1.69
CA SER A 204 -12.55 -1.99 -0.56
C SER A 204 -13.02 -1.44 0.78
N LEU A 205 -12.90 -0.12 1.01
CA LEU A 205 -13.41 0.51 2.22
C LEU A 205 -14.93 0.42 2.31
N ALA A 206 -15.65 0.68 1.21
CA ALA A 206 -17.10 0.53 1.15
C ALA A 206 -17.53 -0.93 1.42
N ALA A 207 -16.91 -1.91 0.76
CA ALA A 207 -17.21 -3.32 0.95
C ALA A 207 -16.94 -3.79 2.39
N ALA A 208 -15.86 -3.30 3.01
CA ALA A 208 -15.52 -3.61 4.40
C ALA A 208 -16.54 -3.02 5.39
N LEU A 209 -16.95 -1.77 5.19
CA LEU A 209 -17.94 -1.10 6.04
C LEU A 209 -19.33 -1.76 5.97
N VAL A 210 -19.72 -2.24 4.78
CA VAL A 210 -21.01 -2.93 4.57
C VAL A 210 -21.05 -4.29 5.28
N THR A 211 -19.94 -5.03 5.30
CA THR A 211 -19.90 -6.37 5.91
C THR A 211 -19.81 -6.30 7.43
N SER A 212 -18.88 -5.51 7.97
CA SER A 212 -18.79 -5.30 9.42
C SER A 212 -18.11 -3.97 9.75
N TRP A 213 -18.89 -3.02 10.24
CA TRP A 213 -18.38 -1.69 10.60
C TRP A 213 -17.43 -1.74 11.80
N GLU A 214 -17.68 -2.61 12.79
CA GLU A 214 -16.86 -2.71 14.02
C GLU A 214 -15.44 -3.19 13.73
N VAL A 215 -15.28 -4.28 12.97
CA VAL A 215 -13.96 -4.85 12.63
C VAL A 215 -13.19 -3.89 11.71
N THR A 216 -13.90 -3.21 10.81
CA THR A 216 -13.30 -2.25 9.88
C THR A 216 -12.76 -1.02 10.60
N LEU A 217 -13.48 -0.47 11.59
CA LEU A 217 -12.98 0.67 12.39
C LEU A 217 -11.75 0.28 13.21
N CYS A 218 -11.73 -0.91 13.82
CA CYS A 218 -10.54 -1.41 14.52
C CYS A 218 -9.35 -1.57 13.56
N ALA A 219 -9.58 -2.07 12.35
CA ALA A 219 -8.54 -2.20 11.33
C ALA A 219 -8.01 -0.83 10.87
N ALA A 220 -8.91 0.16 10.71
CA ALA A 220 -8.55 1.52 10.35
C ALA A 220 -7.69 2.19 11.43
N ALA A 221 -7.97 1.97 12.71
CA ALA A 221 -7.13 2.45 13.81
C ALA A 221 -5.71 1.84 13.76
N GLY A 222 -5.60 0.56 13.39
CA GLY A 222 -4.31 -0.11 13.20
C GLY A 222 -3.50 0.37 12.00
N LEU A 223 -4.10 1.14 11.08
CA LEU A 223 -3.39 1.72 9.93
C LEU A 223 -2.42 2.84 10.34
N LEU A 224 -2.64 3.50 11.49
CA LEU A 224 -1.80 4.60 11.98
C LEU A 224 -0.31 4.21 12.11
N PRO A 225 0.07 3.12 12.81
CA PRO A 225 1.46 2.69 12.86
C PRO A 225 2.00 2.28 11.48
N ALA A 226 1.18 1.68 10.62
CA ALA A 226 1.59 1.34 9.26
C ALA A 226 1.98 2.60 8.47
N VAL A 227 1.17 3.66 8.53
CA VAL A 227 1.47 4.94 7.88
C VAL A 227 2.75 5.57 8.46
N ALA A 228 2.96 5.48 9.77
CA ALA A 228 4.17 6.00 10.43
C ALA A 228 5.44 5.29 9.94
N PHE A 229 5.45 3.95 9.90
CA PHE A 229 6.58 3.18 9.37
C PHE A 229 6.77 3.40 7.86
N GLY A 230 5.68 3.62 7.11
CA GLY A 230 5.72 3.99 5.71
C GLY A 230 6.37 5.36 5.48
N ALA A 231 6.02 6.34 6.29
CA ALA A 231 6.64 7.66 6.27
C ALA A 231 8.13 7.59 6.64
N LEU A 232 8.50 6.77 7.63
CA LEU A 232 9.88 6.52 8.00
C LEU A 232 10.67 5.89 6.84
N LEU A 233 10.13 4.85 6.20
CA LEU A 233 10.74 4.21 5.03
C LEU A 233 10.96 5.22 3.89
N ALA A 234 9.92 5.99 3.55
CA ALA A 234 10.01 7.00 2.49
C ALA A 234 11.05 8.09 2.82
N ALA A 235 11.08 8.58 4.06
CA ALA A 235 12.05 9.58 4.49
C ALA A 235 13.49 9.03 4.49
N ALA A 236 13.68 7.79 4.94
CA ALA A 236 14.98 7.12 4.95
C ALA A 236 15.52 6.95 3.53
N LEU A 237 14.71 6.42 2.61
CA LEU A 237 15.09 6.24 1.21
C LEU A 237 15.43 7.57 0.54
N ARG A 238 14.62 8.61 0.74
CA ARG A 238 14.87 9.93 0.15
C ARG A 238 16.16 10.55 0.65
N ARG A 239 16.43 10.48 1.96
CA ARG A 239 17.68 11.00 2.55
C ARG A 239 18.90 10.21 2.09
N ALA A 240 18.79 8.88 2.05
CA ALA A 240 19.86 8.01 1.59
C ALA A 240 20.20 8.27 0.12
N ALA A 241 19.18 8.36 -0.74
CA ALA A 241 19.36 8.64 -2.16
C ALA A 241 19.97 10.03 -2.39
N ALA A 242 19.51 11.07 -1.68
CA ALA A 242 20.07 12.40 -1.80
C ALA A 242 21.53 12.48 -1.34
N ALA A 243 21.87 11.85 -0.22
CA ALA A 243 23.25 11.81 0.28
C ALA A 243 24.18 11.01 -0.65
N ALA A 244 23.70 9.87 -1.17
CA ALA A 244 24.44 9.06 -2.13
C ALA A 244 24.69 9.83 -3.42
N ALA A 245 23.67 10.50 -3.97
CA ALA A 245 23.80 11.31 -5.18
C ALA A 245 24.82 12.44 -5.02
N ALA A 246 24.76 13.19 -3.91
CA ALA A 246 25.70 14.28 -3.64
C ALA A 246 27.16 13.79 -3.50
N ALA A 247 27.37 12.65 -2.85
CA ALA A 247 28.69 12.06 -2.71
C ALA A 247 29.23 11.48 -4.04
N LEU A 248 28.36 10.88 -4.86
CA LEU A 248 28.71 10.42 -6.20
C LEU A 248 29.05 11.57 -7.15
N GLU A 249 28.33 12.70 -7.04
CA GLU A 249 28.62 13.91 -7.81
C GLU A 249 30.01 14.46 -7.47
N ALA A 250 30.35 14.55 -6.19
CA ALA A 250 31.69 14.96 -5.75
C ALA A 250 32.78 13.98 -6.20
N ALA A 251 32.55 12.67 -6.08
CA ALA A 251 33.48 11.64 -6.56
C ALA A 251 33.65 11.72 -8.09
N GLY A 252 32.56 11.95 -8.82
CA GLY A 252 32.53 12.14 -10.27
C GLY A 252 33.32 13.38 -10.70
N ALA A 253 33.24 14.48 -9.95
CA ALA A 253 34.03 15.67 -10.22
C ALA A 253 35.55 15.42 -10.06
N VAL A 254 35.96 14.72 -8.99
CA VAL A 254 37.37 14.32 -8.79
C VAL A 254 37.85 13.40 -9.90
N ALA A 255 37.02 12.44 -10.32
CA ALA A 255 37.34 11.56 -11.43
C ALA A 255 37.45 12.32 -12.76
N ALA A 256 36.54 13.26 -13.02
CA ALA A 256 36.55 14.10 -14.21
C ALA A 256 37.79 15.01 -14.27
N GLU A 257 38.24 15.56 -13.14
CA GLU A 257 39.49 16.34 -13.04
C GLU A 257 40.70 15.47 -13.38
N ALA A 258 40.81 14.29 -12.77
CA ALA A 258 41.94 13.40 -12.96
C ALA A 258 42.00 12.81 -14.39
N LEU A 259 40.85 12.42 -14.94
CA LEU A 259 40.74 11.84 -16.29
C LEU A 259 40.73 12.90 -17.40
N GLY A 260 40.39 14.15 -17.06
CA GLY A 260 40.44 15.27 -18.01
C GLY A 260 41.87 15.64 -18.41
N ALA A 261 42.85 15.41 -17.53
CA ALA A 261 44.25 15.71 -17.79
C ALA A 261 45.20 14.63 -17.23
N PRO A 262 45.21 13.41 -17.79
CA PRO A 262 45.99 12.30 -17.24
C PRO A 262 47.50 12.56 -17.30
N ARG A 263 47.97 13.29 -18.31
CA ARG A 263 49.39 13.64 -18.46
C ARG A 263 49.88 14.59 -17.37
N THR A 264 49.05 15.52 -16.90
CA THR A 264 49.44 16.43 -15.81
C THR A 264 49.44 15.70 -14.47
N VAL A 265 48.44 14.84 -14.21
CA VAL A 265 48.42 14.01 -12.99
C VAL A 265 49.64 13.10 -12.91
N ALA A 266 50.02 12.45 -14.02
CA ALA A 266 51.22 11.61 -14.10
C ALA A 266 52.51 12.43 -13.95
N ALA A 267 52.61 13.60 -14.58
CA ALA A 267 53.79 14.47 -14.50
C ALA A 267 54.05 14.99 -13.07
N PHE A 268 53.00 15.22 -12.28
CA PHE A 268 53.12 15.64 -10.87
C PHE A 268 53.08 14.46 -9.87
N GLY A 269 52.96 13.21 -10.34
CA GLY A 269 52.85 12.02 -9.47
C GLY A 269 51.63 12.02 -8.54
N GLN A 270 50.55 12.72 -8.91
CA GLN A 270 49.37 12.96 -8.07
C GLN A 270 48.27 11.88 -8.18
N GLU A 271 48.59 10.73 -8.77
CA GLU A 271 47.65 9.62 -8.94
C GLU A 271 47.15 9.09 -7.59
N GLY A 272 48.06 8.91 -6.63
CA GLY A 272 47.72 8.45 -5.27
C GLY A 272 46.81 9.43 -4.52
N ALA A 273 47.08 10.73 -4.63
CA ALA A 273 46.27 11.76 -3.98
C ALA A 273 44.86 11.87 -4.58
N SER A 274 44.74 11.72 -5.90
CA SER A 274 43.45 11.74 -6.60
C SER A 274 42.64 10.48 -6.28
N LYS A 275 43.29 9.31 -6.23
CA LYS A 275 42.68 8.05 -5.78
C LYS A 275 42.19 8.15 -4.33
N ALA A 276 42.99 8.70 -3.43
CA ALA A 276 42.61 8.85 -2.03
C ALA A 276 41.38 9.77 -1.87
N ARG A 277 41.34 10.91 -2.58
CA ARG A 277 40.17 11.81 -2.59
C ARG A 277 38.92 11.13 -3.11
N TYR A 278 39.03 10.38 -4.22
CA TYR A 278 37.91 9.60 -4.76
C TYR A 278 37.40 8.57 -3.75
N GLN A 279 38.30 7.81 -3.13
CA GLN A 279 37.96 6.81 -2.12
C GLN A 279 37.27 7.42 -0.89
N GLN A 280 37.68 8.61 -0.44
CA GLN A 280 37.03 9.30 0.67
C GLN A 280 35.57 9.64 0.38
N HIS A 281 35.26 10.15 -0.82
CA HIS A 281 33.88 10.47 -1.21
C HIS A 281 33.02 9.21 -1.36
N ILE A 282 33.57 8.12 -1.91
CA ILE A 282 32.86 6.85 -2.03
C ILE A 282 32.62 6.21 -0.66
N ALA A 283 33.61 6.20 0.23
CA ALA A 283 33.44 5.67 1.59
C ALA A 283 32.36 6.44 2.38
N ALA A 284 32.27 7.76 2.19
CA ALA A 284 31.19 8.56 2.75
C ALA A 284 29.82 8.18 2.17
N ALA A 285 29.74 7.93 0.85
CA ALA A 285 28.53 7.45 0.18
C ALA A 285 28.10 6.08 0.72
N GLU A 286 29.03 5.14 0.87
CA GLU A 286 28.79 3.80 1.42
C GLU A 286 28.29 3.86 2.86
N ALA A 287 28.90 4.68 3.71
CA ALA A 287 28.45 4.85 5.10
C ALA A 287 27.05 5.46 5.18
N ALA A 288 26.73 6.43 4.32
CA ALA A 288 25.39 7.02 4.25
C ALA A 288 24.36 6.02 3.71
N ALA A 289 24.73 5.23 2.69
CA ALA A 289 23.90 4.18 2.12
C ALA A 289 23.67 3.05 3.13
N ALA A 290 24.67 2.64 3.91
CA ALA A 290 24.53 1.62 4.94
C ALA A 290 23.55 2.05 6.05
N ARG A 291 23.68 3.29 6.54
CA ARG A 291 22.73 3.86 7.51
C ARG A 291 21.34 3.97 6.91
N GLY A 292 21.23 4.48 5.69
CA GLY A 292 19.97 4.58 4.95
C GLY A 292 19.30 3.22 4.75
N GLY A 293 20.09 2.20 4.39
CA GLY A 293 19.70 0.81 4.27
C GLY A 293 19.13 0.26 5.57
N LEU A 294 19.82 0.49 6.70
CA LEU A 294 19.34 0.08 8.01
C LEU A 294 17.99 0.73 8.37
N PHE A 295 17.86 2.04 8.20
CA PHE A 295 16.59 2.74 8.47
C PHE A 295 15.47 2.32 7.52
N SER A 296 15.78 2.06 6.25
CA SER A 296 14.81 1.56 5.28
C SER A 296 14.38 0.12 5.60
N GLY A 297 15.31 -0.74 6.02
CA GLY A 297 15.02 -2.10 6.48
C GLY A 297 14.13 -2.12 7.71
N LEU A 298 14.43 -1.28 8.71
CA LEU A 298 13.57 -1.08 9.89
C LEU A 298 12.18 -0.55 9.52
N GLY A 299 12.11 0.40 8.58
CA GLY A 299 10.83 0.91 8.07
C GLY A 299 10.01 -0.18 7.38
N MET A 300 10.64 -1.00 6.53
CA MET A 300 9.97 -2.11 5.84
C MET A 300 9.54 -3.22 6.79
N ALA A 301 10.39 -3.60 7.75
CA ALA A 301 10.05 -4.60 8.76
C ALA A 301 8.89 -4.12 9.65
N GLY A 302 8.92 -2.85 10.07
CA GLY A 302 7.83 -2.22 10.83
C GLY A 302 6.52 -2.17 10.04
N LEU A 303 6.58 -1.83 8.75
CA LEU A 303 5.43 -1.88 7.85
C LEU A 303 4.82 -3.28 7.77
N ILE A 304 5.62 -4.29 7.45
CA ILE A 304 5.14 -5.68 7.31
C ILE A 304 4.57 -6.17 8.64
N SER A 305 5.29 -5.95 9.76
CA SER A 305 4.84 -6.32 11.10
C SER A 305 3.50 -5.68 11.46
N SER A 306 3.31 -4.40 11.13
CA SER A 306 2.05 -3.70 11.37
C SER A 306 0.88 -4.33 10.60
N VAL A 307 1.09 -4.79 9.36
CA VAL A 307 0.04 -5.46 8.57
C VAL A 307 -0.36 -6.79 9.21
N PHE A 308 0.60 -7.59 9.67
CA PHE A 308 0.30 -8.84 10.40
C PHE A 308 -0.39 -8.58 11.74
N ALA A 309 0.02 -7.55 12.47
CA ALA A 309 -0.64 -7.15 13.72
C ALA A 309 -2.10 -6.74 13.50
N ILE A 310 -2.39 -5.95 12.46
CA ILE A 310 -3.76 -5.60 12.06
C ILE A 310 -4.55 -6.87 11.72
N GLY A 311 -3.95 -7.80 10.96
CA GLY A 311 -4.54 -9.10 10.66
C GLY A 311 -4.93 -9.90 11.91
N GLY A 312 -4.02 -9.98 12.89
CA GLY A 312 -4.25 -10.66 14.16
C GLY A 312 -5.35 -10.00 15.00
N ILE A 313 -5.35 -8.67 15.12
CA ILE A 313 -6.40 -7.93 15.85
C ILE A 313 -7.78 -8.14 15.20
N LYS A 314 -7.85 -8.07 13.86
CA LYS A 314 -9.09 -8.35 13.11
C LYS A 314 -9.58 -9.78 13.37
N GLY A 315 -8.69 -10.77 13.32
CA GLY A 315 -9.02 -12.16 13.59
C GLY A 315 -9.52 -12.39 15.02
N TYR A 316 -8.85 -11.83 16.02
CA TYR A 316 -9.25 -11.94 17.43
C TYR A 316 -10.62 -11.30 17.70
N ARG A 317 -10.84 -10.07 17.20
CA ARG A 317 -12.13 -9.39 17.32
C ARG A 317 -13.23 -10.12 16.54
N GLY A 318 -12.92 -10.63 15.33
CA GLY A 318 -13.84 -11.42 14.52
C GLY A 318 -14.33 -12.66 15.25
N ALA A 319 -13.42 -13.46 15.80
CA ALA A 319 -13.75 -14.66 16.55
C ALA A 319 -14.62 -14.37 17.79
N HIS A 320 -14.34 -13.27 18.49
CA HIS A 320 -15.15 -12.86 19.64
C HIS A 320 -16.57 -12.43 19.24
N LEU A 321 -16.72 -11.69 18.14
CA LEU A 321 -18.04 -11.26 17.63
C LEU A 321 -18.88 -12.43 17.12
N GLU A 322 -18.25 -13.42 16.48
CA GLU A 322 -18.91 -14.66 16.05
C GLU A 322 -19.42 -15.47 17.24
N GLY A 323 -18.66 -15.54 18.34
CA GLY A 323 -19.10 -16.18 19.59
C GLY A 323 -20.38 -15.57 20.15
N TYR A 324 -20.49 -14.23 20.18
CA TYR A 324 -21.70 -13.55 20.63
C TYR A 324 -22.91 -13.79 19.70
N LYS A 325 -22.70 -13.82 18.38
CA LYS A 325 -23.76 -14.13 17.42
C LYS A 325 -24.22 -15.59 17.51
N GLY A 326 -23.30 -16.52 17.79
CA GLY A 326 -23.62 -17.94 18.02
C GLY A 326 -24.54 -18.15 19.23
N GLU A 327 -24.23 -17.50 20.35
CA GLU A 327 -25.03 -17.53 21.58
C GLU A 327 -26.47 -17.03 21.32
N GLN A 328 -26.62 -15.89 20.64
CA GLN A 328 -27.92 -15.30 20.30
C GLN A 328 -28.76 -16.21 19.37
N ARG A 329 -28.12 -16.86 18.39
CA ARG A 329 -28.80 -17.80 17.47
C ARG A 329 -29.28 -19.05 18.21
N GLY A 330 -28.52 -19.52 19.21
CA GLY A 330 -28.90 -20.61 20.10
C GLY A 330 -30.10 -20.25 20.99
N VAL A 331 -30.08 -19.08 21.63
CA VAL A 331 -31.18 -18.61 22.50
C VAL A 331 -32.47 -18.39 21.70
N GLN A 332 -32.37 -17.80 20.51
CA GLN A 332 -33.53 -17.54 19.65
C GLN A 332 -34.06 -18.83 18.98
N GLY A 333 -33.18 -19.79 18.68
CA GLY A 333 -33.56 -21.15 18.26
C GLY A 333 -34.27 -21.93 19.37
N GLY A 334 -33.81 -21.80 20.62
CA GLY A 334 -34.47 -22.40 21.80
C GLY A 334 -35.87 -21.82 22.06
N LEU A 335 -36.03 -20.50 21.91
CA LEU A 335 -37.34 -19.83 22.03
C LEU A 335 -38.31 -20.24 20.91
N LYS A 336 -37.84 -20.38 19.67
CA LYS A 336 -38.66 -20.89 18.55
C LYS A 336 -38.97 -22.39 18.65
N GLY A 337 -38.06 -23.19 19.20
CA GLY A 337 -38.27 -24.62 19.49
C GLY A 337 -39.29 -24.84 20.62
N SER A 338 -39.27 -23.99 21.65
CA SER A 338 -40.22 -24.05 22.76
C SER A 338 -41.64 -23.63 22.36
N GLN A 339 -41.81 -22.73 21.37
CA GLN A 339 -43.13 -22.39 20.80
C GLN A 339 -43.69 -23.44 19.82
N LYS A 340 -42.90 -24.41 19.34
CA LYS A 340 -43.32 -25.42 18.35
C LYS A 340 -43.64 -26.81 18.92
N GLY A 341 -43.71 -26.95 20.24
CA GLY A 341 -44.21 -28.19 20.88
C GLY A 341 -45.72 -28.37 20.68
N PRO A 342 -46.24 -29.62 20.60
CA PRO A 342 -47.65 -29.87 20.39
C PRO A 342 -48.52 -29.24 21.51
N PRO A 343 -49.74 -28.76 21.20
CA PRO A 343 -50.57 -27.94 22.11
C PRO A 343 -51.11 -28.66 23.38
N GLY A 344 -50.56 -29.82 23.75
CA GLY A 344 -51.03 -30.64 24.89
C GLY A 344 -50.17 -30.58 26.16
N SER A 345 -48.90 -30.13 26.09
CA SER A 345 -47.96 -30.34 27.22
C SER A 345 -48.04 -29.25 28.31
N ALA A 346 -48.51 -28.04 27.98
CA ALA A 346 -48.62 -26.94 28.96
C ALA A 346 -49.66 -27.21 30.07
N ARG A 347 -50.67 -28.07 29.83
CA ARG A 347 -51.65 -28.49 30.85
C ARG A 347 -51.12 -29.60 31.78
N GLY A 348 -50.11 -30.36 31.36
CA GLY A 348 -49.49 -31.41 32.17
C GLY A 348 -48.55 -30.83 33.23
N ALA A 349 -47.69 -29.90 32.82
CA ALA A 349 -46.76 -29.21 33.72
C ALA A 349 -47.47 -28.33 34.77
N LEU A 350 -48.63 -27.74 34.43
CA LEU A 350 -49.44 -26.99 35.39
C LEU A 350 -50.16 -27.91 36.41
N LYS A 351 -50.47 -29.15 36.04
CA LYS A 351 -51.05 -30.16 36.94
C LYS A 351 -50.01 -30.75 37.90
N GLU A 352 -48.76 -30.95 37.45
CA GLU A 352 -47.67 -31.39 38.34
C GLU A 352 -47.25 -30.29 39.32
N ALA A 353 -47.24 -29.02 38.90
CA ALA A 353 -46.96 -27.90 39.81
C ALA A 353 -48.10 -27.65 40.83
N GLN A 354 -49.36 -27.95 40.47
CA GLN A 354 -50.49 -27.88 41.40
C GLN A 354 -50.59 -29.09 42.35
N GLY A 355 -50.03 -30.24 41.99
CA GLY A 355 -49.98 -31.44 42.85
C GLY A 355 -48.97 -31.34 44.01
N VAL A 356 -47.94 -30.51 43.88
CA VAL A 356 -46.89 -30.33 44.90
C VAL A 356 -47.29 -29.29 45.98
N LEU A 357 -48.35 -28.51 45.75
CA LEU A 357 -48.85 -27.50 46.71
C LEU A 357 -49.99 -27.98 47.62
N GLN A 358 -50.40 -29.25 47.56
CA GLN A 358 -51.33 -29.85 48.53
C GLN A 358 -50.74 -31.10 49.18
N GLY A 359 -49.87 -30.90 50.16
CA GLY A 359 -49.57 -31.91 51.18
C GLY A 359 -50.49 -31.72 52.40
N PRO A 360 -51.18 -32.77 52.90
CA PRO A 360 -51.98 -32.66 54.13
C PRO A 360 -51.11 -32.79 55.38
N GLN A 361 -51.45 -32.00 56.39
CA GLN A 361 -50.97 -32.05 57.78
C GLN A 361 -51.61 -33.20 58.58
N ARG A 362 -50.88 -33.68 59.60
CA ARG A 362 -51.19 -34.68 60.68
C ARG A 362 -51.10 -36.16 60.30
N GLY A 363 -50.53 -37.07 61.10
CA GLY A 363 -49.89 -36.99 62.41
C GLY A 363 -49.74 -38.40 63.05
N SER A 364 -48.58 -38.66 63.66
CA SER A 364 -48.23 -39.66 64.68
C SER A 364 -48.45 -41.19 64.46
N ARG A 365 -47.33 -41.94 64.56
CA ARG A 365 -47.04 -43.10 65.45
C ARG A 365 -46.31 -44.24 64.74
N GLY A 366 -45.18 -44.66 65.34
CA GLY A 366 -44.68 -46.04 65.31
C GLY A 366 -43.44 -46.32 64.45
N ALA A 367 -42.27 -46.40 65.09
CA ALA A 367 -41.22 -47.37 64.75
C ALA A 367 -41.56 -48.73 65.42
N PRO A 368 -40.89 -49.89 65.17
CA PRO A 368 -39.59 -50.12 64.51
C PRO A 368 -39.45 -51.42 63.64
N LYS A 369 -38.20 -51.70 63.20
CA LYS A 369 -37.53 -52.98 62.79
C LYS A 369 -37.34 -53.28 61.28
N GLY A 370 -36.07 -53.49 60.88
CA GLY A 370 -35.68 -54.19 59.63
C GLY A 370 -35.56 -55.71 59.87
N PRO A 371 -34.64 -56.46 59.20
CA PRO A 371 -34.26 -56.57 57.78
C PRO A 371 -34.45 -58.04 57.24
N GLN A 372 -34.34 -58.32 55.93
CA GLN A 372 -33.86 -59.61 55.28
C GLN A 372 -34.31 -59.74 53.80
N LYS A 373 -33.38 -59.92 52.85
CA LYS A 373 -32.88 -61.16 52.19
C LYS A 373 -33.87 -61.87 51.22
N GLY A 374 -33.44 -61.94 49.95
CA GLY A 374 -33.10 -63.22 49.30
C GLY A 374 -34.02 -63.80 48.22
N THR A 375 -33.36 -64.39 47.21
CA THR A 375 -33.79 -65.42 46.23
C THR A 375 -34.46 -64.90 44.94
N GLU A 376 -33.77 -64.89 43.79
CA GLU A 376 -33.33 -66.01 42.93
C GLU A 376 -34.48 -66.59 42.07
N LYS A 377 -34.46 -66.33 40.76
CA LYS A 377 -34.46 -67.39 39.72
C LYS A 377 -34.20 -66.86 38.31
N VAL A 378 -33.31 -67.59 37.64
CA VAL A 378 -32.87 -67.52 36.23
C VAL A 378 -33.59 -68.65 35.45
N PRO A 379 -33.84 -68.50 34.14
CA PRO A 379 -33.14 -69.31 33.12
C PRO A 379 -32.63 -68.38 31.99
N LYS A 380 -31.35 -68.33 31.56
CA LYS A 380 -30.40 -69.26 30.91
C LYS A 380 -30.81 -69.75 29.50
N GLY A 381 -29.95 -69.40 28.52
CA GLY A 381 -29.91 -69.83 27.12
C GLY A 381 -29.46 -68.69 26.19
N GLU A 382 -28.17 -68.34 26.13
CA GLU A 382 -27.20 -68.73 25.06
C GLU A 382 -27.51 -68.12 23.67
N ALA A 383 -26.61 -67.57 22.85
CA ALA A 383 -25.18 -67.27 22.93
C ALA A 383 -24.81 -66.40 21.69
N LYS A 384 -24.00 -65.34 21.87
CA LYS A 384 -22.87 -64.90 21.02
C LYS A 384 -22.45 -63.47 21.37
N GLY A 385 -21.31 -63.33 22.05
CA GLY A 385 -20.50 -62.10 22.01
C GLY A 385 -19.45 -62.17 20.90
N PRO A 386 -18.41 -61.29 20.87
CA PRO A 386 -18.19 -60.15 21.77
C PRO A 386 -17.78 -58.85 21.03
N ARG A 387 -17.86 -57.70 21.71
CA ARG A 387 -16.68 -56.82 21.94
C ARG A 387 -17.06 -55.57 22.77
N ARG A 388 -16.64 -55.64 24.05
CA ARG A 388 -16.07 -54.59 24.92
C ARG A 388 -16.73 -53.20 24.94
N GLY A 389 -17.42 -52.89 26.05
CA GLY A 389 -17.40 -51.55 26.66
C GLY A 389 -16.11 -51.33 27.50
N PRO A 390 -16.03 -50.32 28.40
CA PRO A 390 -17.11 -49.44 28.86
C PRO A 390 -16.76 -47.93 28.89
N GLU A 391 -17.81 -47.17 29.24
CA GLU A 391 -17.83 -45.79 29.73
C GLU A 391 -16.89 -45.52 30.91
N GLY A 392 -16.56 -44.24 31.13
CA GLY A 392 -15.99 -43.79 32.40
C GLY A 392 -15.30 -42.43 32.40
N VAL A 393 -16.09 -41.36 32.38
CA VAL A 393 -15.95 -40.12 33.19
C VAL A 393 -14.54 -39.67 33.61
N LEU A 394 -14.10 -38.50 33.14
CA LEU A 394 -13.43 -37.50 33.98
C LEU A 394 -13.70 -36.08 33.45
N LYS A 395 -14.51 -35.35 34.22
CA LYS A 395 -14.80 -33.92 34.11
C LYS A 395 -13.82 -33.23 35.08
N GLY A 396 -12.93 -32.35 34.63
CA GLY A 396 -12.12 -31.54 35.54
C GLY A 396 -10.87 -30.86 34.96
N ALA A 397 -10.90 -29.52 34.96
CA ALA A 397 -9.80 -28.54 34.91
C ALA A 397 -9.09 -28.23 33.56
N PRO A 398 -9.09 -26.94 33.12
CA PRO A 398 -8.29 -26.46 32.00
C PRO A 398 -6.86 -26.15 32.49
N GLY A 399 -5.88 -27.00 32.17
CA GLY A 399 -4.49 -26.74 32.56
C GLY A 399 -3.41 -27.54 31.82
N ASN A 400 -3.74 -28.70 31.24
CA ASN A 400 -2.69 -29.62 30.75
C ASN A 400 -2.52 -29.69 29.22
N ASN A 401 -3.28 -28.92 28.43
CA ASN A 401 -3.19 -28.99 26.96
C ASN A 401 -1.89 -28.38 26.40
N VAL A 402 -1.26 -27.45 27.12
CA VAL A 402 0.03 -26.86 26.71
C VAL A 402 1.18 -27.84 26.94
N LEU A 403 1.12 -28.64 28.01
CA LEU A 403 2.14 -29.65 28.31
C LEU A 403 2.07 -30.84 27.33
N LEU A 404 0.86 -31.17 26.87
CA LEU A 404 0.64 -32.17 25.82
C LEU A 404 1.17 -31.70 24.45
N LEU A 405 1.00 -30.41 24.12
CA LEU A 405 1.59 -29.83 22.90
C LEU A 405 3.12 -29.78 22.95
N LEU A 406 3.71 -29.48 24.11
CA LEU A 406 5.16 -29.50 24.28
C LEU A 406 5.75 -30.92 24.22
N ARG A 407 5.05 -31.95 24.74
CA ARG A 407 5.48 -33.35 24.61
C ARG A 407 5.31 -33.90 23.20
N LEU A 408 4.32 -33.44 22.45
CA LEU A 408 4.14 -33.82 21.05
C LEU A 408 5.15 -33.14 20.11
N LEU A 409 5.58 -31.91 20.43
CA LEU A 409 6.67 -31.25 19.70
C LEU A 409 8.04 -31.89 19.99
N ALA A 410 8.30 -32.29 21.24
CA ALA A 410 9.56 -32.97 21.60
C ALA A 410 9.69 -34.39 21.01
N ALA A 411 8.57 -35.05 20.69
CA ALA A 411 8.56 -36.38 20.06
C ALA A 411 8.66 -36.33 18.52
N ALA A 412 8.60 -35.13 17.91
CA ALA A 412 8.70 -34.95 16.46
C ALA A 412 10.11 -34.56 15.97
N GLU A 413 11.07 -34.34 16.88
CA GLU A 413 12.47 -33.98 16.59
C GLU A 413 13.49 -35.10 16.87
N THR A 414 13.04 -36.34 17.11
CA THR A 414 13.87 -37.55 17.07
C THR A 414 13.34 -38.50 16.01
#